data_AF-A0A536SNF4-F1
#
_entry.id   AF-A0A536SNF4-F1
#
_cell.length_a   1.000
_cell.length_b   1.000
_cell.length_c   1.000
_cell.angle_alpha   90.00
_cell.angle_beta   90.00
_cell.angle_gamma   90.00
#
_symmetry.space_group_name_H-M   'P 1'
#
loop_
_entity.id
_entity.type
_entity.pdbx_description
1 polymer ?
#
loop_
_entity_poly.entity_id
_entity_poly.type
_entity_poly.pdbx_seq_one_letter_code
_entity_poly.pdbx_strand_id
1 'polypeptide(L)'
;MANFDPPTIKPDAAPEFKDSAGCAKWLQTLPLVNVGPSHDRILGQLEELNACNIAPAERLKIMELLREPVTFVQKELSKKFSNRPAPLAKLEREIFHKVNALWDALSNGYQHCLNAAAGGASGVGAGLLCQRALWCTGQKLVACYGAYQDVG
;
A
#
# COMPACT_ATOMS: atom_id res chain seq x y z
N MET A 1 4.15 6.70 -19.83
CA MET A 1 3.80 7.61 -18.73
C MET A 1 3.08 6.79 -17.68
N ALA A 2 3.55 6.78 -16.43
CA ALA A 2 2.82 6.10 -15.36
C ALA A 2 1.47 6.81 -15.19
N ASN A 3 0.38 6.05 -15.21
CA ASN A 3 -0.94 6.61 -14.99
C ASN A 3 -1.01 6.99 -13.51
N PHE A 4 -1.15 8.28 -13.21
CA PHE A 4 -1.32 8.79 -11.84
C PHE A 4 -2.77 8.66 -11.37
N ASP A 5 -3.65 8.14 -12.23
CA ASP A 5 -5.02 7.88 -11.86
C ASP A 5 -5.10 6.57 -11.07
N PRO A 6 -5.73 6.59 -9.88
CA PRO A 6 -5.93 5.39 -9.12
C PRO A 6 -6.86 4.40 -9.87
N PRO A 7 -6.84 3.10 -9.52
CA PRO A 7 -7.67 2.09 -10.16
C PRO A 7 -9.14 2.48 -10.22
N THR A 8 -9.83 2.12 -11.29
CA THR A 8 -11.26 2.40 -11.43
C THR A 8 -12.07 1.64 -10.36
N ILE A 9 -13.05 2.31 -9.77
CA ILE A 9 -14.02 1.71 -8.84
C ILE A 9 -14.83 0.65 -9.60
N LYS A 10 -14.99 -0.53 -9.01
CA LYS A 10 -15.75 -1.65 -9.57
C LYS A 10 -16.95 -2.01 -8.68
N PRO A 11 -18.07 -2.45 -9.26
CA PRO A 11 -19.27 -2.80 -8.49
C PRO A 11 -19.16 -4.13 -7.73
N ASP A 12 -18.24 -5.01 -8.11
CA ASP A 12 -18.03 -6.35 -7.52
C ASP A 12 -17.01 -6.39 -6.37
N ALA A 13 -16.39 -5.25 -6.05
CA ALA A 13 -15.41 -5.16 -4.97
C ALA A 13 -16.01 -5.49 -3.60
N ALA A 14 -15.40 -6.44 -2.90
CA ALA A 14 -15.92 -7.00 -1.65
C ALA A 14 -14.83 -7.09 -0.57
N PRO A 15 -14.27 -5.94 -0.11
CA PRO A 15 -13.30 -5.96 0.98
C PRO A 15 -13.92 -6.48 2.28
N GLU A 16 -13.10 -7.11 3.12
CA GLU A 16 -13.49 -7.66 4.43
C GLU A 16 -14.03 -6.56 5.38
N PHE A 17 -13.69 -5.30 5.12
CA PHE A 17 -14.16 -4.14 5.86
C PHE A 17 -14.34 -2.93 4.93
N LYS A 18 -15.28 -2.04 5.27
CA LYS A 18 -15.57 -0.80 4.53
C LYS A 18 -15.49 0.46 5.39
N ASP A 19 -15.15 0.29 6.66
CA ASP A 19 -14.97 1.35 7.65
C ASP A 19 -13.72 1.10 8.52
N SER A 20 -13.32 2.14 9.25
CA SER A 20 -12.14 2.14 10.11
C SER A 20 -12.28 1.21 11.33
N ALA A 21 -13.49 1.07 11.86
CA ALA A 21 -13.75 0.15 12.98
C ALA A 21 -13.58 -1.32 12.57
N GLY A 22 -14.11 -1.69 11.40
CA GLY A 22 -13.92 -3.01 10.78
C GLY A 22 -12.46 -3.25 10.43
N CYS A 23 -11.77 -2.26 9.86
CA CYS A 23 -10.33 -2.34 9.60
C CYS A 23 -9.54 -2.63 10.89
N ALA A 24 -9.81 -1.90 11.97
CA ALA A 24 -9.13 -2.10 13.25
C ALA A 24 -9.34 -3.50 13.82
N LYS A 25 -10.56 -4.04 13.72
CA LYS A 25 -10.86 -5.43 14.12
C LYS A 25 -10.14 -6.44 13.24
N TRP A 26 -10.17 -6.23 11.92
CA TRP A 26 -9.52 -7.11 10.96
C TRP A 26 -8.01 -7.18 11.17
N LEU A 27 -7.36 -6.05 11.49
CA LEU A 27 -5.93 -5.98 11.80
C LEU A 27 -5.54 -6.88 12.99
N GLN A 28 -6.42 -7.05 13.98
CA GLN A 28 -6.17 -7.97 15.11
C GLN A 28 -6.13 -9.45 14.70
N THR A 29 -6.63 -9.77 13.50
CA THR A 29 -6.61 -11.14 12.96
C THR A 29 -5.37 -11.44 12.13
N LEU A 30 -4.49 -10.46 11.89
CA LEU A 30 -3.29 -10.66 11.07
C LEU A 30 -2.18 -11.36 11.86
N PRO A 31 -1.70 -12.54 11.40
CA PRO A 31 -0.61 -13.24 12.06
C PRO A 31 0.74 -12.62 11.65
N LEU A 32 1.09 -11.46 12.21
CA LEU A 32 2.30 -10.70 11.84
C LEU A 32 3.63 -11.44 12.10
N VAL A 33 3.61 -12.55 12.86
CA VAL A 33 4.72 -13.50 12.96
C VAL A 33 5.05 -14.12 11.58
N ASN A 34 4.03 -14.31 10.73
CA ASN A 34 4.13 -14.82 9.37
C ASN A 34 4.01 -13.67 8.38
N VAL A 35 5.14 -12.98 8.15
CA VAL A 35 5.20 -11.74 7.35
C VAL A 35 4.70 -11.92 5.91
N GLY A 36 5.08 -13.01 5.22
CA GLY A 36 4.70 -13.25 3.82
C GLY A 36 3.18 -13.36 3.63
N PRO A 37 2.50 -14.29 4.33
CA PRO A 37 1.04 -14.39 4.29
C PRO A 37 0.32 -13.11 4.74
N SER A 38 0.84 -12.43 5.78
CA SER A 38 0.26 -11.16 6.23
C SER A 38 0.35 -10.07 5.16
N HIS A 39 1.50 -9.97 4.48
CA HIS A 39 1.67 -9.07 3.34
C HIS A 39 0.63 -9.35 2.24
N ASP A 40 0.52 -10.61 1.80
CA ASP A 40 -0.40 -10.98 0.73
C ASP A 40 -1.86 -10.68 1.10
N ARG A 41 -2.24 -10.90 2.38
CA ARG A 41 -3.58 -10.58 2.87
C ARG A 41 -3.85 -9.06 2.93
N ILE A 42 -2.87 -8.26 3.33
CA ILE A 42 -2.98 -6.79 3.32
C ILE A 42 -3.07 -6.26 1.89
N LEU A 43 -2.26 -6.79 0.97
CA LEU A 43 -2.29 -6.40 -0.45
C LEU A 43 -3.68 -6.65 -1.04
N GLY A 44 -4.22 -7.87 -0.89
CA GLY A 44 -5.55 -8.20 -1.39
C GLY A 44 -6.64 -7.28 -0.83
N GLN A 45 -6.61 -6.97 0.47
CA GLN A 45 -7.58 -6.03 1.06
C GLN A 45 -7.43 -4.61 0.53
N LEU A 46 -6.21 -4.10 0.32
CA LEU A 46 -6.01 -2.79 -0.28
C LEU A 46 -6.48 -2.73 -1.73
N GLU A 47 -6.28 -3.79 -2.52
CA GLU A 47 -6.78 -3.88 -3.89
C GLU A 47 -8.32 -3.85 -3.94
N GLU A 48 -8.99 -4.64 -3.09
CA GLU A 48 -10.45 -4.61 -2.94
C GLU A 48 -10.97 -3.25 -2.47
N LEU A 49 -10.30 -2.63 -1.48
CA LEU A 49 -10.65 -1.29 -1.00
C LEU A 49 -10.50 -0.24 -2.10
N ASN A 50 -9.47 -0.31 -2.93
CA ASN A 50 -9.25 0.63 -4.04
C ASN A 50 -10.33 0.47 -5.12
N ALA A 51 -10.87 -0.74 -5.31
CA ALA A 51 -11.99 -0.97 -6.19
C ALA A 51 -13.37 -0.65 -5.56
N CYS A 52 -13.48 -0.54 -4.23
CA CYS A 52 -14.75 -0.30 -3.53
C CYS A 52 -15.11 1.19 -3.45
N ASN A 53 -16.40 1.54 -3.59
CA ASN A 53 -16.86 2.91 -3.30
C ASN A 53 -16.90 3.14 -1.78
N ILE A 54 -16.09 4.07 -1.27
CA ILE A 54 -15.96 4.40 0.15
C ILE A 54 -15.89 5.92 0.27
N ALA A 55 -16.61 6.49 1.24
CA ALA A 55 -16.56 7.93 1.51
C ALA A 55 -15.10 8.39 1.76
N PRO A 56 -14.63 9.49 1.14
CA PRO A 56 -13.22 9.89 1.18
C PRO A 56 -12.65 10.04 2.60
N ALA A 57 -13.43 10.61 3.52
CA ALA A 57 -13.03 10.76 4.92
C ALA A 57 -12.82 9.41 5.61
N GLU A 58 -13.67 8.42 5.32
CA GLU A 58 -13.56 7.08 5.90
C GLU A 58 -12.41 6.30 5.28
N ARG A 59 -12.22 6.39 3.95
CA ARG A 59 -11.07 5.82 3.25
C ARG A 59 -9.76 6.33 3.85
N LEU A 60 -9.63 7.63 4.13
CA LEU A 60 -8.42 8.17 4.76
C LEU A 60 -8.16 7.54 6.13
N LYS A 61 -9.17 7.41 7.00
CA LYS A 61 -8.99 6.75 8.31
C LYS A 61 -8.48 5.33 8.16
N ILE A 62 -9.05 4.57 7.22
CA ILE A 62 -8.61 3.20 6.92
C ILE A 62 -7.14 3.20 6.45
N MET A 63 -6.76 4.10 5.53
CA MET A 63 -5.37 4.17 5.04
C MET A 63 -4.38 4.49 6.17
N GLU A 64 -4.74 5.40 7.08
CA GLU A 64 -3.87 5.72 8.24
C GLU A 64 -3.75 4.54 9.23
N LEU A 65 -4.80 3.73 9.40
CA LEU A 65 -4.73 2.49 10.20
C LEU A 65 -3.83 1.44 9.56
N LEU A 66 -3.88 1.29 8.23
CA LEU A 66 -3.10 0.30 7.49
C LEU A 66 -1.62 0.69 7.35
N ARG A 67 -1.29 1.98 7.47
CA ARG A 67 0.06 2.51 7.21
C ARG A 67 1.15 1.81 8.02
N GLU A 68 0.96 1.64 9.32
CA GLU A 68 1.96 1.01 10.19
C GLU A 68 2.13 -0.50 9.91
N PRO A 69 1.05 -1.31 9.85
CA PRO A 69 1.12 -2.71 9.42
C PRO A 69 1.78 -2.90 8.05
N VAL A 70 1.45 -2.07 7.06
CA VAL A 70 2.09 -2.08 5.73
C VAL A 70 3.58 -1.81 5.87
N THR A 71 3.97 -0.76 6.59
CA THR A 71 5.38 -0.40 6.78
C THR A 71 6.17 -1.55 7.42
N PHE A 72 5.58 -2.20 8.43
CA PHE A 72 6.21 -3.34 9.11
C PHE A 72 6.46 -4.50 8.14
N VAL A 73 5.43 -4.99 7.45
CA VAL A 73 5.58 -6.16 6.56
C VAL A 73 6.52 -5.87 5.39
N GLN A 74 6.49 -4.64 4.88
CA GLN A 74 7.37 -4.19 3.80
C GLN A 74 8.84 -4.17 4.22
N LYS A 75 9.13 -3.65 5.42
CA LYS A 75 10.48 -3.63 5.98
C LYS A 75 11.02 -5.05 6.16
N GLU A 76 10.21 -5.96 6.70
CA GLU A 76 10.62 -7.34 6.94
C GLU A 76 10.80 -8.14 5.65
N LEU A 77 9.94 -7.98 4.65
CA LEU A 77 10.12 -8.63 3.35
C LEU A 77 11.28 -8.07 2.54
N SER A 78 11.56 -6.77 2.63
CA SER A 78 12.64 -6.14 1.86
C SER A 78 14.01 -6.74 2.18
N LYS A 79 14.23 -7.15 3.44
CA LYS A 79 15.46 -7.85 3.87
C LYS A 79 15.81 -9.07 3.02
N LYS A 80 14.82 -9.71 2.38
CA LYS A 80 15.04 -10.91 1.56
C LYS A 80 15.76 -10.62 0.24
N PHE A 81 15.65 -9.40 -0.28
CA PHE A 81 16.32 -8.98 -1.52
C PHE A 81 17.38 -7.88 -1.32
N SER A 82 17.33 -7.08 -0.25
CA SER A 82 18.19 -5.89 -0.14
C SER A 82 19.70 -6.18 -0.09
N ASN A 83 20.12 -7.36 0.35
CA ASN A 83 21.54 -7.72 0.47
C ASN A 83 21.94 -8.82 -0.53
N ARG A 84 21.25 -8.86 -1.67
CA ARG A 84 21.47 -9.89 -2.69
C ARG A 84 22.25 -9.29 -3.85
N PRO A 85 23.22 -10.03 -4.42
CA PRO A 85 23.98 -9.53 -5.55
C PRO A 85 23.05 -9.30 -6.75
N ALA A 86 23.35 -8.26 -7.53
CA ALA A 86 22.71 -8.05 -8.81
C ALA A 86 23.31 -8.99 -9.88
N PRO A 87 22.50 -9.52 -10.82
CA PRO A 87 21.04 -9.43 -10.86
C PRO A 87 20.39 -10.36 -9.82
N LEU A 88 19.32 -9.87 -9.16
CA LEU A 88 18.51 -10.66 -8.23
C LEU A 88 18.06 -11.99 -8.87
N ALA A 89 18.08 -13.09 -8.13
CA ALA A 89 17.50 -14.35 -8.60
C ALA A 89 15.96 -14.30 -8.62
N LYS A 90 15.34 -15.32 -9.22
CA LYS A 90 13.89 -15.31 -9.52
C LYS A 90 13.04 -15.04 -8.28
N LEU A 91 13.34 -15.72 -7.17
CA LEU A 91 12.58 -15.61 -5.92
C LEU A 91 12.68 -14.20 -5.33
N GLU A 92 13.88 -13.63 -5.28
CA GLU A 92 14.13 -12.27 -4.78
C GLU A 92 13.39 -11.22 -5.62
N ARG A 93 13.39 -11.38 -6.94
CA ARG A 93 12.64 -10.50 -7.85
C ARG A 93 11.14 -10.57 -7.61
N GLU A 94 10.60 -11.77 -7.41
CA GLU A 94 9.18 -11.95 -7.09
C GLU A 94 8.81 -11.26 -5.78
N ILE A 95 9.66 -11.37 -4.75
CA ILE A 95 9.46 -10.67 -3.46
C ILE A 95 9.54 -9.15 -3.65
N PHE A 96 10.50 -8.66 -4.43
CA PHE A 96 10.62 -7.24 -4.74
C PHE A 96 9.38 -6.70 -5.47
N HIS A 97 8.83 -7.45 -6.44
CA HIS A 97 7.58 -7.07 -7.11
C HIS A 97 6.39 -7.02 -6.14
N LYS A 98 6.28 -8.00 -5.22
CA LYS A 98 5.25 -7.98 -4.16
C LYS A 98 5.36 -6.73 -3.29
N VAL A 99 6.57 -6.38 -2.86
CA VAL A 99 6.85 -5.17 -2.08
C VAL A 99 6.40 -3.91 -2.84
N ASN A 100 6.74 -3.79 -4.12
CA ASN A 100 6.28 -2.65 -4.94
C ASN A 100 4.76 -2.61 -5.08
N ALA A 101 4.10 -3.75 -5.31
CA ALA A 101 2.66 -3.82 -5.47
C ALA A 101 1.91 -3.32 -4.22
N LEU A 102 2.37 -3.68 -3.02
CA LEU A 102 1.73 -3.21 -1.80
C LEU A 102 1.97 -1.71 -1.52
N TRP A 103 3.12 -1.15 -1.89
CA TRP A 103 3.32 0.30 -1.84
C TRP A 103 2.43 1.05 -2.83
N ASP A 104 2.24 0.50 -4.04
CA ASP A 104 1.32 1.05 -5.03
C ASP A 104 -0.12 1.00 -4.54
N ALA A 105 -0.56 -0.14 -3.99
CA ALA A 105 -1.90 -0.29 -3.46
C ALA A 105 -2.20 0.71 -2.33
N LEU A 106 -1.26 0.96 -1.42
CA LEU A 106 -1.42 1.99 -0.38
C LEU A 106 -1.45 3.41 -0.99
N SER A 107 -0.56 3.70 -1.95
CA SER A 107 -0.51 5.00 -2.64
C SER A 107 -1.83 5.32 -3.36
N ASN A 108 -2.39 4.33 -4.06
CA ASN A 108 -3.67 4.44 -4.76
C ASN A 108 -4.82 4.82 -3.81
N GLY A 109 -4.83 4.27 -2.60
CA GLY A 109 -5.81 4.63 -1.58
C GLY A 109 -5.77 6.12 -1.19
N TYR A 110 -4.57 6.69 -1.07
CA TYR A 110 -4.41 8.14 -0.85
C TYR A 110 -4.76 8.98 -2.08
N GLN A 111 -4.46 8.49 -3.29
CA GLN A 111 -4.81 9.17 -4.55
C GLN A 111 -6.33 9.25 -4.76
N HIS A 112 -7.09 8.21 -4.40
CA HIS A 112 -8.55 8.28 -4.39
C HIS A 112 -9.07 9.43 -3.51
N CYS A 113 -8.47 9.64 -2.33
CA CYS A 113 -8.83 10.74 -1.45
C CYS A 113 -8.44 12.11 -2.04
N LEU A 114 -7.29 12.20 -2.71
CA LEU A 114 -6.85 13.43 -3.40
C LEU A 114 -7.81 13.83 -4.51
N ASN A 115 -8.20 12.88 -5.36
CA ASN A 115 -9.13 13.13 -6.46
C ASN A 115 -10.49 13.60 -5.95
N ALA A 116 -10.99 13.01 -4.85
CA ALA A 116 -12.22 13.47 -4.22
C ALA A 116 -12.09 14.89 -3.63
N ALA A 117 -10.95 15.21 -3.00
CA ALA A 117 -10.70 16.55 -2.45
C ALA A 117 -10.61 17.63 -3.55
N ALA A 118 -9.98 17.31 -4.68
CA ALA A 118 -9.92 18.19 -5.85
C ALA A 118 -11.30 18.46 -6.47
N GLY A 119 -12.23 17.51 -6.37
CA GLY A 119 -13.62 17.63 -6.82
C GLY A 119 -14.55 18.43 -5.90
N GLY A 120 -14.01 19.11 -4.86
CA GLY A 120 -14.78 20.00 -3.98
C GLY A 120 -15.30 19.36 -2.68
N ALA A 121 -14.95 18.10 -2.39
CA ALA A 121 -15.25 17.46 -1.11
C ALA A 121 -14.23 17.91 -0.04
N SER A 122 -14.35 19.15 0.45
CA SER A 122 -13.37 19.75 1.38
C SER A 122 -13.73 19.50 2.86
N GLY A 123 -13.04 18.52 3.45
CA GLY A 123 -12.81 18.42 4.91
C GLY A 123 -11.46 17.77 5.28
N VAL A 124 -10.70 17.30 4.28
CA VAL A 124 -9.44 16.57 4.46
C VAL A 124 -8.28 17.43 3.92
N GLY A 125 -7.22 17.59 4.70
CA GLY A 125 -6.06 18.40 4.32
C GLY A 125 -5.31 17.79 3.13
N ALA A 126 -5.48 18.36 1.93
CA ALA A 126 -4.78 17.94 0.71
C ALA A 126 -3.26 17.82 0.89
N GLY A 127 -2.66 18.68 1.72
CA GLY A 127 -1.24 18.60 2.08
C GLY A 127 -0.83 17.27 2.72
N LEU A 128 -1.66 16.72 3.63
CA LEU A 128 -1.40 15.41 4.25
C LEU A 128 -1.46 14.30 3.19
N LEU A 129 -2.49 14.31 2.36
CA LEU A 129 -2.66 13.30 1.32
C LEU A 129 -1.52 13.31 0.29
N CYS A 130 -1.11 14.50 -0.17
CA CYS A 130 0.06 14.66 -1.05
C CYS A 130 1.33 14.15 -0.37
N GLN A 131 1.55 14.50 0.90
CA GLN A 131 2.69 14.03 1.67
C GLN A 131 2.71 12.49 1.75
N ARG A 132 1.55 11.85 1.97
CA ARG A 132 1.43 10.38 2.05
C ARG A 132 1.67 9.68 0.72
N ALA A 133 1.11 10.20 -0.37
CA ALA A 133 1.33 9.65 -1.72
C ALA A 133 2.81 9.76 -2.15
N LEU A 134 3.44 10.92 -1.87
CA LEU A 134 4.87 11.12 -2.09
C LEU A 134 5.72 10.18 -1.23
N TRP A 135 5.34 10.00 0.04
CA TRP A 135 6.03 9.08 0.94
C TRP A 135 5.98 7.65 0.42
N CYS A 136 4.82 7.14 -0.04
CA CYS A 136 4.73 5.79 -0.63
C CYS A 136 5.66 5.64 -1.86
N THR A 137 5.71 6.65 -2.72
CA THR A 137 6.65 6.70 -3.86
C THR A 137 8.10 6.66 -3.40
N GLY A 138 8.45 7.43 -2.37
CA GLY A 138 9.78 7.41 -1.75
C GLY A 138 10.16 6.02 -1.22
N GLN A 139 9.22 5.32 -0.57
CA GLN A 139 9.46 3.96 -0.07
C GLN A 139 9.74 2.96 -1.22
N LYS A 140 9.07 3.10 -2.37
CA LYS A 140 9.39 2.30 -3.56
C LYS A 140 10.80 2.59 -4.08
N LEU A 141 11.20 3.86 -4.13
CA LEU A 141 12.56 4.23 -4.56
C LEU A 141 13.62 3.62 -3.64
N VAL A 142 13.38 3.61 -2.32
CA VAL A 142 14.24 2.93 -1.34
C VAL A 142 14.30 1.43 -1.60
N ALA A 143 13.16 0.77 -1.88
CA ALA A 143 13.13 -0.64 -2.22
C ALA A 143 13.90 -0.95 -3.51
N CYS A 144 13.73 -0.13 -4.55
CA CYS A 144 14.48 -0.25 -5.81
C CYS A 144 15.99 -0.10 -5.57
N TYR A 145 16.40 0.90 -4.78
CA TYR A 145 17.79 1.09 -4.42
C TYR A 145 18.35 -0.15 -3.69
N GLY A 146 17.64 -0.66 -2.68
CA GLY A 146 18.05 -1.87 -1.98
C GLY A 146 18.11 -3.11 -2.88
N ALA A 147 17.25 -3.23 -3.88
CA ALA A 147 17.23 -4.37 -4.80
C ALA A 147 18.43 -4.42 -5.77
N TYR A 148 19.08 -3.28 -6.01
CA TYR A 148 20.13 -3.15 -7.03
C TYR A 148 21.38 -2.42 -6.53
N GLN A 149 21.56 -2.30 -5.21
CA GLN A 149 22.82 -1.84 -4.66
C GLN A 149 23.91 -2.90 -4.88
N ASP A 150 25.11 -2.46 -5.22
CA ASP A 150 26.26 -3.36 -5.32
C ASP A 150 26.62 -3.87 -3.93
N VAL A 151 26.38 -5.16 -3.72
CA VAL A 151 26.79 -5.88 -2.51
C VAL A 151 28.13 -6.53 -2.85
N GLY A 152 29.22 -5.85 -2.48
CA GLY A 152 30.60 -6.29 -2.71
C GLY A 152 30.98 -7.56 -1.95
#